data_AF-A0A9X1WDX7-F1
#
_entry.id   AF-A0A9X1WDX7-F1
#
_cell.length_a   1.000
_cell.length_b   1.000
_cell.length_c   1.000
_cell.angle_alpha   90.00
_cell.angle_beta   90.00
_cell.angle_gamma   90.00
#
_symmetry.space_group_name_H-M   'P 1'
#
loop_
_entity.id
_entity.type
_entity.pdbx_description
1 polymer ?
#
loop_
_entity_poly.entity_id
_entity_poly.type
_entity_poly.pdbx_seq_one_letter_code
_entity_poly.pdbx_strand_id
1 'polypeptide(L)'
;MTLPHDWFEESYSRIERWDVNGLSLLEVEIALETYLTDNNPISLEIADYVAENWTCRRIRMLNAESRRTLLKIWDERDVVTEASPEVALV
;
A
#
# COMPACT_ATOMS: atom_id res chain seq x y z
N MET A 1 6.23 -4.01 16.04
CA MET A 1 5.15 -3.13 16.53
C MET A 1 3.83 -3.78 16.13
N THR A 2 2.88 -3.92 17.06
CA THR A 2 1.53 -4.44 16.79
C THR A 2 0.58 -3.26 16.62
N LEU A 3 -0.18 -3.24 15.52
CA LEU A 3 -1.21 -2.24 15.32
C LEU A 3 -2.40 -2.50 16.26
N PRO A 4 -3.15 -1.46 16.67
CA PRO A 4 -4.41 -1.62 17.38
C PRO A 4 -5.38 -2.48 16.58
N HIS A 5 -6.23 -3.27 17.26
CA HIS A 5 -7.22 -4.10 16.59
C HIS A 5 -8.16 -3.28 15.70
N ASP A 6 -8.55 -2.10 16.20
CA ASP A 6 -9.40 -1.13 15.53
C ASP A 6 -8.87 -0.72 14.15
N TRP A 7 -7.54 -0.76 13.93
CA TRP A 7 -6.97 -0.51 12.61
C TRP A 7 -7.51 -1.51 11.58
N PHE A 8 -7.61 -2.78 11.93
CA PHE A 8 -8.07 -3.81 10.98
C PHE A 8 -9.59 -3.73 10.77
N GLU A 9 -10.37 -3.45 11.82
CA GLU A 9 -11.83 -3.34 11.73
C GLU A 9 -12.26 -2.11 10.90
N GLU A 10 -11.51 -1.01 10.98
CA GLU A 10 -11.83 0.23 10.28
C GLU A 10 -11.25 0.30 8.85
N SER A 11 -10.61 -0.75 8.34
CA SER A 11 -9.97 -0.74 7.01
C SER A 11 -10.94 -0.35 5.90
N TYR A 12 -12.13 -0.96 5.88
CA TYR A 12 -13.17 -0.62 4.92
C TYR A 12 -13.58 0.86 5.00
N SER A 13 -13.85 1.35 6.22
CA SER A 13 -14.25 2.74 6.46
C SER A 13 -13.14 3.76 6.15
N ARG A 14 -11.86 3.35 6.18
CA ARG A 14 -10.74 4.19 5.72
C ARG A 14 -10.69 4.28 4.21
N ILE A 15 -10.79 3.15 3.52
CA ILE A 15 -10.78 3.10 2.05
C ILE A 15 -11.94 3.91 1.49
N GLU A 16 -13.15 3.73 2.03
CA GLU A 16 -14.33 4.51 1.63
C GLU A 16 -14.12 6.03 1.82
N ARG A 17 -13.46 6.43 2.92
CA ARG A 17 -13.11 7.84 3.14
C ARG A 17 -12.11 8.35 2.10
N TRP A 18 -11.15 7.53 1.67
CA TRP A 18 -10.20 7.89 0.63
C TRP A 18 -10.85 7.97 -0.75
N ASP A 19 -11.84 7.12 -1.03
CA ASP A 19 -12.61 7.18 -2.27
C ASP A 19 -13.42 8.48 -2.35
N VAL A 20 -14.02 8.90 -1.24
CA VAL A 20 -14.85 10.12 -1.19
C VAL A 20 -13.99 11.39 -1.17
N ASN A 21 -12.96 11.45 -0.31
CA ASN A 21 -12.20 12.67 -0.07
C ASN A 21 -10.90 12.76 -0.86
N GLY A 22 -10.45 11.64 -1.43
CA GLY A 22 -9.12 11.50 -2.00
C GLY A 22 -8.07 11.29 -0.92
N LEU A 23 -7.04 10.53 -1.25
CA LEU A 23 -5.81 10.42 -0.46
C LEU A 23 -4.80 11.47 -0.92
N SER A 24 -4.24 12.26 -0.02
CA SER A 24 -3.26 13.29 -0.40
C SER A 24 -1.87 12.70 -0.65
N LEU A 25 -1.04 13.43 -1.42
CA LEU A 25 0.37 13.03 -1.63
C LEU A 25 1.14 12.95 -0.31
N LEU A 26 0.91 13.91 0.59
CA LEU A 26 1.61 13.98 1.86
C LEU A 26 1.25 12.82 2.80
N GLU A 27 -0.02 12.41 2.85
CA GLU A 27 -0.43 11.25 3.66
C GLU A 27 0.23 9.96 3.19
N VAL A 28 0.35 9.78 1.87
CA VAL A 28 1.05 8.64 1.27
C VAL A 28 2.53 8.70 1.62
N GLU A 29 3.17 9.84 1.46
CA GLU A 29 4.59 10.00 1.77
C GLU A 29 4.88 9.72 3.24
N ILE A 30 4.11 10.32 4.16
CA ILE A 30 4.23 10.07 5.59
C ILE A 30 4.04 8.59 5.91
N ALA A 31 3.04 7.93 5.34
CA ALA A 31 2.79 6.53 5.67
C ALA A 31 3.85 5.57 5.08
N LEU A 32 4.50 5.92 3.98
CA LEU A 32 5.57 5.12 3.40
C LEU A 32 6.92 5.40 4.06
N GLU A 33 7.17 6.65 4.48
CA GLU A 33 8.39 7.06 5.18
C GLU A 33 8.39 6.73 6.67
N THR A 34 7.24 6.80 7.35
CA THR A 34 7.17 6.57 8.81
C THR A 34 7.57 5.14 9.16
N TYR A 35 7.31 4.20 8.26
CA TYR A 35 7.51 2.79 8.55
C TYR A 35 8.74 2.19 7.88
N LEU A 36 9.29 2.78 6.79
CA LEU A 36 10.48 2.32 6.03
C LEU A 36 10.59 0.80 5.82
N THR A 37 9.49 0.09 5.94
CA THR A 37 9.39 -1.36 5.96
C THR A 37 8.23 -1.72 5.05
N ASP A 38 8.55 -2.54 4.05
CA ASP A 38 7.61 -3.22 3.15
C ASP A 38 6.56 -4.06 3.90
N ASN A 39 6.87 -4.49 5.12
CA ASN A 39 6.04 -5.38 5.91
C ASN A 39 5.14 -4.65 6.94
N ASN A 40 4.86 -3.36 6.75
CA ASN A 40 3.91 -2.64 7.59
C ASN A 40 2.49 -2.71 7.01
N PRO A 41 1.47 -3.15 7.76
CA PRO A 41 0.09 -3.24 7.25
C PRO A 41 -0.47 -1.91 6.73
N ILE A 42 -0.04 -0.78 7.29
CA ILE A 42 -0.46 0.55 6.83
C ILE A 42 0.15 0.87 5.47
N SER A 43 1.46 0.62 5.31
CA SER A 43 2.17 0.86 4.06
C SER A 43 1.64 -0.06 2.94
N LEU A 44 1.29 -1.29 3.29
CA LEU A 44 0.64 -2.24 2.37
C LEU A 44 -0.76 -1.77 1.94
N GLU A 45 -1.63 -1.39 2.89
CA GLU A 45 -2.99 -0.91 2.58
C GLU A 45 -2.96 0.34 1.68
N ILE A 46 -2.02 1.26 1.93
CA ILE A 46 -1.85 2.45 1.11
C ILE A 46 -1.26 2.12 -0.26
N ALA A 47 -0.30 1.19 -0.33
CA ALA A 47 0.26 0.75 -1.60
C ALA A 47 -0.81 0.11 -2.50
N ASP A 48 -1.73 -0.66 -1.91
CA ASP A 48 -2.85 -1.29 -2.61
C ASP A 48 -3.83 -0.24 -3.14
N TYR A 49 -4.25 0.67 -2.27
CA TYR A 49 -5.14 1.76 -2.67
C TYR A 49 -4.54 2.61 -3.79
N VAL A 50 -3.25 2.96 -3.70
CA VAL A 50 -2.53 3.74 -4.71
C VAL A 50 -2.42 2.95 -6.03
N ALA A 51 -2.12 1.66 -5.99
CA ALA A 51 -2.01 0.83 -7.19
C ALA A 51 -3.34 0.77 -7.96
N GLU A 52 -4.45 0.66 -7.25
CA GLU A 52 -5.79 0.54 -7.85
C GLU A 52 -6.34 1.89 -8.34
N ASN A 53 -6.08 2.98 -7.62
CA ASN A 53 -6.79 4.23 -7.84
C ASN A 53 -5.94 5.36 -8.43
N TRP A 54 -4.60 5.29 -8.37
CA TRP A 54 -3.75 6.37 -8.83
C TRP A 54 -3.15 6.10 -10.21
N THR A 55 -3.13 7.15 -11.02
CA THR A 55 -2.41 7.11 -12.30
C THR A 55 -0.89 7.19 -12.08
N CYS A 56 -0.11 6.66 -13.02
CA CYS A 56 1.35 6.78 -13.02
C CYS A 56 1.83 8.23 -12.91
N ARG A 57 1.06 9.19 -13.46
CA ARG A 57 1.36 10.62 -13.34
C ARG A 57 1.34 11.08 -11.89
N ARG A 58 0.35 10.64 -11.11
CA ARG A 58 0.21 11.00 -9.70
C ARG A 58 1.28 10.35 -8.85
N ILE A 59 1.62 9.08 -9.13
CA ILE A 59 2.72 8.37 -8.46
C ILE A 59 4.06 9.09 -8.68
N ARG A 60 4.32 9.62 -9.88
CA ARG A 60 5.54 10.41 -10.16
C ARG A 60 5.65 11.71 -9.36
N MET A 61 4.55 12.22 -8.81
CA MET A 61 4.56 13.42 -7.97
C MET A 61 5.00 13.13 -6.52
N LEU A 62 4.98 11.86 -6.10
CA LEU A 62 5.55 11.46 -4.81
C LEU A 62 7.06 11.66 -4.80
N ASN A 63 7.63 11.88 -3.62
CA ASN A 63 9.06 11.98 -3.43
C ASN A 63 9.79 10.67 -3.82
N ALA A 64 11.11 10.76 -4.01
CA ALA A 64 11.89 9.65 -4.54
C ALA A 64 11.92 8.41 -3.61
N GLU A 65 11.87 8.63 -2.30
CA GLU A 65 11.96 7.57 -1.30
C GLU A 65 10.64 6.80 -1.20
N SER A 66 9.51 7.51 -1.08
CA SER A 66 8.17 6.91 -1.08
C SER A 66 7.89 6.12 -2.36
N ARG A 67 8.31 6.61 -3.54
CA ARG A 67 8.19 5.84 -4.79
C ARG A 67 9.01 4.55 -4.74
N ARG A 68 10.21 4.59 -4.17
CA ARG A 68 11.07 3.40 -4.05
C ARG A 68 10.43 2.37 -3.12
N THR A 69 9.84 2.81 -2.01
CA THR A 69 9.10 1.94 -1.08
C THR A 69 7.88 1.32 -1.74
N LEU A 70 7.07 2.11 -2.48
CA LEU A 70 5.92 1.58 -3.23
C LEU A 70 6.34 0.50 -4.24
N LEU A 71 7.35 0.78 -5.05
CA LEU A 71 7.86 -0.17 -6.03
C LEU A 71 8.36 -1.44 -5.36
N LYS A 72 9.09 -1.32 -4.24
CA LYS A 72 9.56 -2.49 -3.48
C LYS A 72 8.41 -3.36 -2.97
N ILE A 73 7.36 -2.74 -2.43
CA ILE A 73 6.16 -3.45 -1.95
C ILE A 73 5.48 -4.21 -3.11
N TRP A 74 5.37 -3.58 -4.28
CA TRP A 74 4.77 -4.21 -5.46
C TRP A 74 5.65 -5.34 -6.02
N ASP A 75 6.95 -5.12 -6.16
CA ASP A 75 7.91 -6.11 -6.64
C ASP A 75 7.91 -7.37 -5.75
N GLU A 76 7.89 -7.22 -4.42
CA GLU A 76 7.86 -8.35 -3.49
C GLU A 76 6.57 -9.18 -3.60
N ARG A 77 5.44 -8.54 -3.94
CA ARG A 77 4.16 -9.23 -4.15
C ARG A 77 4.10 -9.98 -5.47
N ASP A 78 4.70 -9.45 -6.53
CA ASP A 78 4.81 -10.17 -7.81
C ASP A 78 5.64 -11.45 -7.64
N VAL A 79 6.74 -11.40 -6.87
CA VAL A 79 7.55 -12.59 -6.57
C VAL A 79 6.78 -13.63 -5.74
N VAL A 80 5.95 -13.22 -4.77
CA VAL A 80 5.10 -14.15 -4.00
C VAL A 80 4.02 -14.79 -4.88
N THR A 81 3.46 -14.02 -5.82
CA THR A 81 2.42 -14.51 -6.75
C THR A 81 3.00 -15.50 -7.77
N GLU A 82 4.22 -15.27 -8.27
CA GLU A 82 4.93 -16.20 -9.14
C GLU A 82 5.47 -17.44 -8.40
N ALA A 83 5.77 -17.32 -7.10
CA ALA A 83 6.30 -18.42 -6.28
C ALA A 83 5.24 -19.41 -5.76
N SER A 84 3.94 -19.20 -6.00
CA SER A 84 2.87 -20.16 -5.65
C SER A 84 2.08 -20.66 -6.86
N PRO A 85 2.62 -21.60 -7.65
CA PRO A 85 1.83 -22.41 -8.57
C PRO A 85 1.23 -23.67 -7.91
N GLU A 86 1.22 -23.81 -6.58
CA GLU A 86 0.83 -25.05 -5.88
C GLU A 86 -0.48 -24.96 -5.05
N VAL A 87 -1.53 -24.31 -5.56
CA VAL A 87 -2.91 -24.64 -5.11
C VAL A 87 -3.92 -24.65 -6.27
N ALA A 88 -3.44 -24.90 -7.49
CA ALA A 88 -4.31 -25.20 -8.64
C ALA A 88 -4.28 -26.70 -8.91
N LEU A 89 -4.84 -27.50 -8.00
CA LEU A 89 -5.36 -28.88 -8.16
C LEU A 89 -5.32 -29.61 -6.80
N VAL A 90 -6.43 -29.60 -6.06
CA VAL A 90 -7.20 -30.78 -5.56
C VAL A 90 -8.55 -30.27 -5.06
#